data_AF-A0A9X1MND6-F1
#
_entry.id   AF-A0A9X1MND6-F1
#
_cell.length_a   1.000
_cell.length_b   1.000
_cell.length_c   1.000
_cell.angle_alpha   90.00
_cell.angle_beta   90.00
_cell.angle_gamma   90.00
#
_symmetry.space_group_name_H-M   'P 1'
#
loop_
_entity.id
_entity.type
_entity.pdbx_description
1 polymer ?
#
loop_
_entity_poly.entity_id
_entity_poly.type
_entity_poly.pdbx_seq_one_letter_code
_entity_poly.pdbx_strand_id
1 'polypeptide(L)'
;MRKARIRRLGALLRAKQKKKSKQANNTSVHEELIEAQWLACMMTYPERLSEDALPLQIFQVQYHRDIYSALLSLHITGDTDQDAQQLLADLLTYGYDKLTAPALIQAVMHSGGQIASISDYAAALRKRLTPEPVELPPDGEIVRLELGGGSSFRTLTTEELFAEQKPREWLIANFLTRNEPAVLVGPSKTLKSSLAVDLCAALASGGKFLNHFAAEKPVRVGFASSSQQQQTLSDLTQRWGEARQAAPNRNNLMWLLTTDDPADPETLGKLRDWITTHELEVVVIDAIRLSSTGKRKQAEALRTLAQCCLDNGATPILCVQTRKEMKPGKLDAAILAGSLDFAQQWLLVNRRQNYAPGSGEHRLWLTLGGYAGQGGEWGVDVDEGRLTDVGQAVPAEMDRLARRAAGTACPTTTTGRRWKTIVHDADALQDEAERWKDAAMDERMRSRIRLAMTDLGEAHATKLRVRENCGMNGTKFARAWDRMVAAGEIEKIVNEKQFYYPRYRLITPSTDEKKEASESTPTIEKNRVSGPVDPKSSTDALQNAPTGRSKRDRSIRVVHARKKSSSRFSRLVLTVHQRPVRAPLWGFGKNGRS
;
A
#
# COMPACT_ATOMS: atom_id res chain seq x y z
N MET A 1 33.91 -62.87 -3.91
CA MET A 1 32.96 -61.84 -3.42
C MET A 1 32.84 -60.58 -4.31
N ARG A 2 33.93 -59.98 -4.82
CA ARG A 2 33.87 -58.73 -5.63
C ARG A 2 33.02 -58.84 -6.92
N LYS A 3 33.13 -59.94 -7.66
CA LYS A 3 32.32 -60.20 -8.88
C LYS A 3 30.82 -60.31 -8.61
N ALA A 4 30.42 -60.86 -7.44
CA ALA A 4 29.01 -60.96 -7.05
C ALA A 4 28.40 -59.59 -6.71
N ARG A 5 29.19 -58.70 -6.08
CA ARG A 5 28.76 -57.34 -5.72
C ARG A 5 28.54 -56.45 -6.95
N ILE A 6 29.41 -56.57 -7.96
CA ILE A 6 29.27 -55.86 -9.25
C ILE A 6 28.03 -56.32 -10.02
N ARG A 7 27.77 -57.64 -10.06
CA ARG A 7 26.55 -58.18 -10.71
C ARG A 7 25.27 -57.69 -10.02
N ARG A 8 25.25 -57.61 -8.69
CA ARG A 8 24.10 -57.12 -7.91
C ARG A 8 23.84 -55.63 -8.13
N LEU A 9 24.88 -54.82 -8.25
CA LEU A 9 24.77 -53.39 -8.56
C LEU A 9 24.25 -53.16 -10.00
N GLY A 10 24.76 -53.92 -10.97
CA GLY A 10 24.30 -53.85 -12.36
C GLY A 10 22.84 -54.31 -12.57
N ALA A 11 22.34 -55.22 -11.73
CA ALA A 11 20.93 -55.62 -11.72
C ALA A 11 20.02 -54.52 -11.13
N LEU A 12 20.46 -53.85 -10.06
CA LEU A 12 19.71 -52.74 -9.44
C LEU A 12 19.62 -51.52 -10.35
N LEU A 13 20.69 -51.18 -11.07
CA LEU A 13 20.69 -50.07 -12.04
C LEU A 13 19.75 -50.35 -13.23
N ARG A 14 19.76 -51.59 -13.76
CA ARG A 14 18.82 -52.01 -14.81
C ARG A 14 17.36 -52.01 -14.35
N ALA A 15 17.08 -52.40 -13.10
CA ALA A 15 15.74 -52.33 -12.53
C ALA A 15 15.26 -50.87 -12.33
N LYS A 16 16.16 -49.96 -11.92
CA LYS A 16 15.85 -48.52 -11.82
C LYS A 16 15.62 -47.89 -13.20
N GLN A 17 16.41 -48.24 -14.22
CA GLN A 17 16.18 -47.78 -15.59
C GLN A 17 14.84 -48.27 -16.14
N LYS A 18 14.48 -49.56 -15.96
CA LYS A 18 13.17 -50.08 -16.37
C LYS A 18 11.99 -49.42 -15.64
N LYS A 19 12.14 -49.02 -14.37
CA LYS A 19 11.12 -48.25 -13.64
C LYS A 19 11.00 -46.82 -14.16
N LYS A 20 12.13 -46.14 -14.41
CA LYS A 20 12.13 -44.79 -15.00
C LYS A 20 11.52 -44.78 -16.41
N SER A 21 11.82 -45.77 -17.25
CA SER A 21 11.24 -45.85 -18.60
C SER A 21 9.73 -46.09 -18.58
N LYS A 22 9.23 -46.95 -17.68
CA LYS A 22 7.78 -47.15 -17.50
C LYS A 22 7.07 -45.89 -16.98
N GLN A 23 7.71 -45.14 -16.08
CA GLN A 23 7.13 -43.90 -15.54
C GLN A 23 7.14 -42.76 -16.57
N ALA A 24 8.19 -42.66 -17.39
CA ALA A 24 8.25 -41.69 -18.50
C ALA A 24 7.15 -41.96 -19.54
N ASN A 25 6.94 -43.23 -19.93
CA ASN A 25 5.89 -43.57 -20.90
C ASN A 25 4.47 -43.26 -20.36
N ASN A 26 4.18 -43.51 -19.08
CA ASN A 26 2.88 -43.18 -18.50
C ASN A 26 2.65 -41.66 -18.38
N THR A 27 3.71 -40.89 -18.17
CA THR A 27 3.61 -39.42 -18.08
C THR A 27 3.30 -38.82 -19.45
N SER A 28 3.99 -39.30 -20.49
CA SER A 28 3.77 -38.87 -21.88
C SER A 28 2.34 -39.12 -22.36
N VAL A 29 1.75 -40.30 -22.08
CA VAL A 29 0.37 -40.61 -22.48
C VAL A 29 -0.65 -39.73 -21.75
N HIS A 30 -0.43 -39.46 -20.47
CA HIS A 30 -1.30 -38.56 -19.71
C HIS A 30 -1.21 -37.11 -20.20
N GLU A 31 -0.01 -36.69 -20.58
CA GLU A 31 0.28 -35.37 -21.13
C GLU A 31 -0.33 -35.14 -22.51
N GLU A 32 -0.28 -36.15 -23.38
CA GLU A 32 -0.96 -36.16 -24.67
C GLU A 32 -2.49 -36.09 -24.49
N LEU A 33 -3.03 -36.84 -23.53
CA LEU A 33 -4.46 -36.78 -23.22
C LEU A 33 -4.88 -35.36 -22.81
N ILE A 34 -4.16 -34.70 -21.88
CA ILE A 34 -4.50 -33.33 -21.45
C ILE A 34 -4.51 -32.34 -22.63
N GLU A 35 -3.56 -32.44 -23.57
CA GLU A 35 -3.57 -31.61 -24.78
C GLU A 35 -4.84 -31.85 -25.62
N ALA A 36 -5.18 -33.12 -25.87
CA ALA A 36 -6.35 -33.48 -26.64
C ALA A 36 -7.66 -33.02 -25.96
N GLN A 37 -7.78 -33.17 -24.63
CA GLN A 37 -8.96 -32.75 -23.87
C GLN A 37 -9.13 -31.23 -23.90
N TRP A 38 -8.03 -30.47 -23.79
CA TRP A 38 -8.08 -29.01 -23.90
C TRP A 38 -8.47 -28.56 -25.31
N LEU A 39 -7.88 -29.18 -26.35
CA LEU A 39 -8.23 -28.88 -27.74
C LEU A 39 -9.69 -29.23 -28.05
N ALA A 40 -10.19 -30.36 -27.54
CA ALA A 40 -11.59 -30.72 -27.69
C ALA A 40 -12.53 -29.65 -27.09
N CYS A 41 -12.18 -29.07 -25.93
CA CYS A 41 -12.91 -27.94 -25.37
C CYS A 41 -12.87 -26.72 -26.30
N MET A 42 -11.70 -26.36 -26.84
CA MET A 42 -11.57 -25.22 -27.77
C MET A 42 -12.36 -25.42 -29.07
N MET A 43 -12.41 -26.64 -29.60
CA MET A 43 -13.19 -26.97 -30.80
C MET A 43 -14.69 -26.98 -30.54
N THR A 44 -15.12 -27.25 -29.30
CA THR A 44 -16.53 -27.25 -28.92
C THR A 44 -17.02 -25.84 -28.55
N TYR A 45 -16.12 -25.01 -28.00
CA TYR A 45 -16.40 -23.66 -27.48
C TYR A 45 -15.36 -22.66 -28.00
N PRO A 46 -15.38 -22.32 -29.31
CA PRO A 46 -14.36 -21.50 -29.96
C PRO A 46 -14.26 -20.07 -29.39
N GLU A 47 -15.33 -19.54 -28.78
CA GLU A 47 -15.32 -18.24 -28.11
C GLU A 47 -14.29 -18.16 -26.97
N ARG A 48 -14.00 -19.30 -26.32
CA ARG A 48 -13.04 -19.41 -25.21
C ARG A 48 -11.59 -19.33 -25.68
N LEU A 49 -11.32 -19.49 -26.98
CA LEU A 49 -9.96 -19.39 -27.53
C LEU A 49 -9.34 -18.01 -27.25
N SER A 50 -10.15 -16.96 -27.20
CA SER A 50 -9.73 -15.59 -26.88
C SER A 50 -9.30 -15.41 -25.42
N GLU A 51 -9.97 -16.10 -24.49
CA GLU A 51 -9.73 -15.98 -23.04
C GLU A 51 -8.59 -16.89 -22.57
N ASP A 52 -8.49 -18.10 -23.15
CA ASP A 52 -7.63 -19.18 -22.65
C ASP A 52 -6.48 -19.55 -23.61
N ALA A 53 -6.14 -18.72 -24.60
CA ALA A 53 -5.07 -18.99 -25.56
C ALA A 53 -3.75 -19.47 -24.90
N LEU A 54 -3.12 -20.47 -25.53
CA LEU A 54 -1.86 -21.05 -25.11
C LEU A 54 -0.78 -20.83 -26.18
N PRO A 55 0.51 -20.70 -25.82
CA PRO A 55 1.57 -20.64 -26.83
C PRO A 55 1.70 -21.97 -27.59
N LEU A 56 1.91 -21.93 -28.92
CA LEU A 56 2.04 -23.12 -29.78
C LEU A 56 3.12 -24.12 -29.31
N GLN A 57 4.17 -23.63 -28.64
CA GLN A 57 5.28 -24.45 -28.17
C GLN A 57 4.88 -25.42 -27.04
N ILE A 58 3.71 -25.23 -26.42
CA ILE A 58 3.25 -26.04 -25.29
C ILE A 58 2.79 -27.45 -25.69
N PHE A 59 2.36 -27.61 -26.95
CA PHE A 59 1.90 -28.87 -27.53
C PHE A 59 3.11 -29.70 -27.95
N GLN A 60 3.26 -30.87 -27.34
CA GLN A 60 4.34 -31.82 -27.66
C GLN A 60 3.99 -32.66 -28.88
N VAL A 61 2.70 -32.94 -29.05
CA VAL A 61 2.20 -33.75 -30.15
C VAL A 61 1.99 -32.88 -31.38
N GLN A 62 2.69 -33.21 -32.48
CA GLN A 62 2.73 -32.38 -33.67
C GLN A 62 1.33 -32.07 -34.23
N TYR A 63 0.47 -33.10 -34.35
CA TYR A 63 -0.87 -32.90 -34.90
C TYR A 63 -1.79 -32.07 -33.98
N HIS A 64 -1.59 -32.11 -32.66
CA HIS A 64 -2.28 -31.20 -31.73
C HIS A 64 -1.88 -29.74 -31.97
N ARG A 65 -0.58 -29.50 -32.17
CA ARG A 65 -0.04 -28.17 -32.49
C ARG A 65 -0.62 -27.64 -33.80
N ASP A 66 -0.69 -28.49 -34.82
CA ASP A 66 -1.19 -28.10 -36.14
C ASP A 66 -2.70 -27.83 -36.13
N ILE A 67 -3.48 -28.65 -35.42
CA ILE A 67 -4.91 -28.39 -35.16
C ILE A 67 -5.09 -27.05 -34.43
N TYR A 68 -4.28 -26.79 -33.40
CA TYR A 68 -4.36 -25.53 -32.65
C TYR A 68 -4.00 -24.31 -33.50
N SER A 69 -2.97 -24.42 -34.34
CA SER A 69 -2.55 -23.37 -35.28
C SER A 69 -3.66 -23.02 -36.27
N ALA A 70 -4.35 -24.04 -36.79
CA ALA A 70 -5.52 -23.84 -37.66
C ALA A 70 -6.69 -23.18 -36.91
N LEU A 71 -6.99 -23.60 -35.68
CA LEU A 71 -8.03 -22.96 -34.85
C LEU A 71 -7.73 -21.47 -34.56
N LEU A 72 -6.48 -21.12 -34.28
CA LEU A 72 -6.07 -19.72 -34.11
C LEU A 72 -6.25 -18.91 -35.39
N SER A 73 -5.94 -19.50 -36.54
CA SER A 73 -6.09 -18.84 -37.85
C SER A 73 -7.57 -18.55 -38.15
N LEU A 74 -8.44 -19.52 -37.89
CA LEU A 74 -9.90 -19.39 -38.02
C LEU A 74 -10.48 -18.33 -37.09
N HIS A 75 -10.02 -18.29 -35.85
CA HIS A 75 -10.48 -17.29 -34.87
C HIS A 75 -10.13 -15.85 -35.30
N ILE A 76 -9.00 -15.66 -35.98
CA ILE A 76 -8.59 -14.36 -36.51
C ILE A 76 -9.47 -13.93 -37.70
N THR A 77 -9.89 -14.87 -38.55
CA THR A 77 -10.72 -14.55 -39.72
C THR A 77 -12.19 -14.30 -39.36
N GLY A 78 -12.67 -14.82 -38.24
CA GLY A 78 -14.00 -14.51 -37.68
C GLY A 78 -15.18 -15.10 -38.46
N ASP A 79 -14.96 -16.12 -39.30
CA ASP A 79 -15.97 -16.74 -40.15
C ASP A 79 -16.41 -18.10 -39.58
N THR A 80 -17.45 -18.10 -38.74
CA THR A 80 -17.88 -19.27 -37.97
C THR A 80 -18.67 -20.31 -38.76
N ASP A 81 -19.24 -19.93 -39.91
CA ASP A 81 -20.18 -20.80 -40.66
C ASP A 81 -19.47 -21.93 -41.42
N GLN A 82 -18.14 -21.85 -41.58
CA GLN A 82 -17.33 -22.84 -42.31
C GLN A 82 -16.16 -23.43 -41.51
N ASP A 83 -16.13 -23.24 -40.18
CA ASP A 83 -15.01 -23.62 -39.31
C ASP A 83 -14.52 -25.06 -39.54
N ALA A 84 -15.43 -26.03 -39.65
CA ALA A 84 -15.04 -27.43 -39.84
C ALA A 84 -14.42 -27.72 -41.22
N GLN A 85 -14.94 -27.09 -42.29
CA GLN A 85 -14.43 -27.28 -43.65
C GLN A 85 -13.08 -26.59 -43.82
N GLN A 86 -12.94 -25.39 -43.25
CA GLN A 86 -11.72 -24.61 -43.31
C GLN A 86 -10.63 -25.21 -42.40
N LEU A 87 -10.97 -25.72 -41.22
CA LEU A 87 -10.04 -26.48 -40.37
C LEU A 87 -9.48 -27.71 -41.12
N LEU A 88 -10.33 -28.44 -41.83
CA LEU A 88 -9.89 -29.55 -42.68
C LEU A 88 -8.99 -29.07 -43.81
N ALA A 89 -9.33 -27.97 -44.48
CA ALA A 89 -8.51 -27.38 -45.54
C ALA A 89 -7.12 -26.99 -45.02
N ASP A 90 -7.05 -26.35 -43.85
CA ASP A 90 -5.79 -25.97 -43.21
C ASP A 90 -4.94 -27.19 -42.87
N LEU A 91 -5.53 -28.26 -42.31
CA LEU A 91 -4.80 -29.52 -42.06
C LEU A 91 -4.26 -30.17 -43.35
N LEU A 92 -4.97 -30.07 -44.47
CA LEU A 92 -4.43 -30.51 -45.76
C LEU A 92 -3.19 -29.69 -46.17
N THR A 93 -3.15 -28.38 -45.86
CA THR A 93 -1.96 -27.55 -46.12
C THR A 93 -0.77 -27.90 -45.22
N TYR A 94 -1.02 -28.41 -44.01
CA TYR A 94 0.01 -28.96 -43.12
C TYR A 94 0.51 -30.35 -43.55
N GLY A 95 -0.03 -30.92 -44.63
CA GLY A 95 0.44 -32.17 -45.24
C GLY A 95 -0.30 -33.43 -44.78
N TYR A 96 -1.39 -33.29 -44.04
CA TYR A 96 -2.29 -34.42 -43.75
C TYR A 96 -3.13 -34.76 -44.98
N ASP A 97 -3.36 -36.04 -45.26
CA ASP A 97 -4.22 -36.44 -46.37
C ASP A 97 -5.72 -36.36 -46.00
N LYS A 98 -6.59 -36.50 -47.01
CA LYS A 98 -8.06 -36.37 -46.88
C LYS A 98 -8.71 -37.41 -45.97
N LEU A 99 -8.07 -38.55 -45.73
CA LEU A 99 -8.56 -39.57 -44.80
C LEU A 99 -7.99 -39.34 -43.39
N THR A 100 -6.73 -38.94 -43.28
CA THR A 100 -6.06 -38.71 -41.99
C THR A 100 -6.56 -37.45 -41.28
N ALA A 101 -6.77 -36.31 -41.96
CA ALA A 101 -7.18 -35.07 -41.31
C ALA A 101 -8.51 -35.18 -40.53
N PRO A 102 -9.60 -35.74 -41.09
CA PRO A 102 -10.84 -35.96 -40.34
C PRO A 102 -10.65 -36.90 -39.15
N ALA A 103 -9.83 -37.96 -39.30
CA ALA A 103 -9.59 -38.92 -38.23
C ALA A 103 -8.86 -38.30 -37.03
N LEU A 104 -7.91 -37.38 -37.27
CA LEU A 104 -7.20 -36.65 -36.21
C LEU A 104 -8.13 -35.70 -35.45
N ILE A 105 -8.93 -34.92 -36.17
CA ILE A 105 -9.98 -34.07 -35.56
C ILE A 105 -10.92 -34.93 -34.72
N GLN A 106 -11.39 -36.04 -35.30
CA GLN A 106 -12.29 -36.96 -34.60
C GLN A 106 -11.64 -37.50 -33.33
N ALA A 107 -10.37 -37.91 -33.37
CA ALA A 107 -9.64 -38.42 -32.21
C ALA A 107 -9.52 -37.38 -31.07
N VAL A 108 -9.21 -36.13 -31.40
CA VAL A 108 -9.20 -35.03 -30.42
C VAL A 108 -10.59 -34.85 -29.82
N MET A 109 -11.64 -34.75 -30.64
CA MET A 109 -13.02 -34.60 -30.17
C MET A 109 -13.50 -35.78 -29.30
N HIS A 110 -13.05 -37.01 -29.58
CA HIS A 110 -13.39 -38.20 -28.79
C HIS A 110 -12.64 -38.31 -27.47
N SER A 111 -11.52 -37.58 -27.32
CA SER A 111 -10.76 -37.56 -26.06
C SER A 111 -11.57 -36.95 -24.92
N GLY A 112 -12.59 -36.16 -25.27
CA GLY A 112 -13.55 -35.54 -24.35
C GLY A 112 -12.91 -34.45 -23.50
N GLY A 113 -13.66 -33.41 -23.16
CA GLY A 113 -13.18 -32.35 -22.29
C GLY A 113 -14.35 -31.77 -21.51
N GLN A 114 -14.18 -31.59 -20.21
CA GLN A 114 -15.18 -30.91 -19.40
C GLN A 114 -14.88 -29.41 -19.42
N ILE A 115 -15.83 -28.60 -19.89
CA ILE A 115 -15.67 -27.13 -19.91
C ILE A 115 -15.34 -26.57 -18.52
N ALA A 116 -15.89 -27.17 -17.46
CA ALA A 116 -15.60 -26.80 -16.07
C ALA A 116 -14.12 -26.99 -15.67
N SER A 117 -13.36 -27.79 -16.41
CA SER A 117 -11.95 -28.11 -16.15
C SER A 117 -10.99 -27.41 -17.13
N ILE A 118 -11.48 -26.50 -17.97
CA ILE A 118 -10.67 -25.85 -19.01
C ILE A 118 -9.45 -25.12 -18.44
N SER A 119 -9.64 -24.41 -17.33
CA SER A 119 -8.58 -23.71 -16.61
C SER A 119 -7.58 -24.66 -15.97
N ASP A 120 -8.02 -25.83 -15.52
CA ASP A 120 -7.15 -26.85 -14.94
C ASP A 120 -6.25 -27.49 -16.00
N TYR A 121 -6.81 -27.78 -17.18
CA TYR A 121 -6.03 -28.25 -18.33
C TYR A 121 -5.01 -27.20 -18.79
N ALA A 122 -5.44 -25.94 -18.94
CA ALA A 122 -4.55 -24.83 -19.31
C ALA A 122 -3.43 -24.63 -18.28
N ALA A 123 -3.73 -24.71 -16.98
CA ALA A 123 -2.73 -24.64 -15.91
C ALA A 123 -1.74 -25.81 -15.96
N ALA A 124 -2.22 -27.03 -16.21
CA ALA A 124 -1.38 -28.22 -16.35
C ALA A 124 -0.42 -28.09 -17.55
N LEU A 125 -0.90 -27.57 -18.68
CA LEU A 125 -0.07 -27.31 -19.87
C LEU A 125 0.94 -26.19 -19.60
N ARG A 126 0.54 -25.05 -19.01
CA ARG A 126 1.42 -23.90 -18.67
C ARG A 126 2.56 -24.29 -17.73
N LYS A 127 2.35 -25.28 -16.86
CA LYS A 127 3.40 -25.81 -16.00
C LYS A 127 4.62 -26.32 -16.78
N ARG A 128 4.45 -26.75 -18.03
CA ARG A 128 5.55 -27.22 -18.91
C ARG A 128 6.47 -26.09 -19.40
N LEU A 129 5.93 -24.88 -19.56
CA LEU A 129 6.72 -23.71 -19.99
C LEU A 129 7.58 -23.15 -18.85
N THR A 130 7.32 -23.58 -17.61
CA THR A 130 8.16 -23.18 -16.49
C THR A 130 9.38 -24.10 -16.53
N PRO A 131 10.58 -23.62 -16.91
CA PRO A 131 11.75 -24.48 -16.93
C PRO A 131 11.96 -25.03 -15.51
N GLU A 132 11.93 -26.36 -15.35
CA GLU A 132 12.40 -26.94 -14.10
C GLU A 132 13.84 -26.46 -13.90
N PRO A 133 14.19 -25.95 -12.71
CA PRO A 133 15.53 -25.46 -12.44
C PRO A 133 16.51 -26.62 -12.65
N VAL A 134 17.19 -26.62 -13.78
CA VAL A 134 18.23 -27.59 -14.09
C VAL A 134 19.36 -27.32 -13.10
N GLU A 135 19.59 -28.25 -12.17
CA GLU A 135 20.78 -28.24 -11.32
C GLU A 135 21.99 -28.32 -12.24
N LEU A 136 22.65 -27.18 -12.45
CA LEU A 136 23.84 -27.09 -13.29
C LEU A 136 24.94 -27.96 -12.66
N PRO A 137 25.54 -28.90 -13.42
CA PRO A 137 26.71 -29.63 -12.95
C PRO A 137 27.86 -28.63 -12.72
N PRO A 138 28.65 -28.79 -11.65
CA PRO A 138 29.57 -27.77 -11.18
C PRO A 138 30.73 -27.41 -12.14
N ASP A 139 31.02 -28.20 -13.16
CA ASP A 139 32.26 -28.07 -13.96
C ASP A 139 32.07 -28.13 -15.49
N GLY A 140 30.91 -27.73 -16.01
CA GLY A 140 30.63 -27.71 -17.45
C GLY A 140 30.98 -26.38 -18.11
N GLU A 141 31.94 -26.39 -19.04
CA GLU A 141 32.23 -25.31 -19.98
C GLU A 141 30.95 -24.78 -20.65
N ILE A 142 30.68 -23.48 -20.49
CA ILE A 142 29.45 -22.83 -20.93
C ILE A 142 29.50 -22.67 -22.46
N VAL A 143 29.04 -23.69 -23.18
CA VAL A 143 28.72 -23.55 -24.61
C VAL A 143 27.42 -22.76 -24.71
N ARG A 144 27.55 -21.48 -25.06
CA ARG A 144 26.43 -20.56 -25.34
C ARG A 144 25.74 -21.02 -26.62
N LEU A 145 24.77 -21.92 -26.50
CA LEU A 145 23.83 -22.23 -27.57
C LEU A 145 22.86 -21.05 -27.70
N GLU A 146 23.08 -20.22 -28.73
CA GLU A 146 22.11 -19.21 -29.17
C GLU A 146 20.90 -19.92 -29.78
N LEU A 147 20.00 -20.40 -28.92
CA LEU A 147 18.65 -20.77 -29.33
C LEU A 147 17.87 -19.48 -29.51
N GLY A 148 17.49 -19.18 -30.76
CA GLY A 148 16.75 -17.99 -31.19
C GLY A 148 15.32 -17.88 -30.65
N GLY A 149 15.17 -17.85 -29.32
CA GLY A 149 14.06 -17.19 -28.66
C GLY A 149 14.49 -15.76 -28.40
N GLY A 150 13.84 -14.79 -29.04
CA GLY A 150 14.17 -13.36 -28.91
C GLY A 150 14.25 -12.98 -27.44
N SER A 151 15.48 -12.81 -26.93
CA SER A 151 15.68 -12.49 -25.53
C SER A 151 15.13 -11.09 -25.29
N SER A 152 14.27 -10.90 -24.29
CA SER A 152 13.75 -9.59 -23.88
C SER A 152 14.84 -8.65 -23.33
N PHE A 153 16.10 -9.11 -23.29
CA PHE A 153 17.24 -8.30 -22.92
C PHE A 153 17.63 -7.39 -24.07
N ARG A 154 17.47 -6.09 -23.83
CA ARG A 154 18.00 -5.04 -24.68
C ARG A 154 19.41 -4.69 -24.22
N THR A 155 20.38 -4.78 -25.13
CA THR A 155 21.75 -4.32 -24.87
C THR A 155 21.89 -2.91 -25.44
N LEU A 156 22.36 -1.97 -24.62
CA LEU A 156 22.68 -0.60 -25.01
C LEU A 156 24.12 -0.31 -24.61
N THR A 157 24.84 0.39 -25.48
CA THR A 157 26.11 1.03 -25.14
C THR A 157 25.87 2.22 -24.20
N THR A 158 26.92 2.68 -23.52
CA THR A 158 26.84 3.88 -22.67
C THR A 158 26.39 5.12 -23.46
N GLU A 159 26.81 5.24 -24.72
CA GLU A 159 26.41 6.36 -25.60
C GLU A 159 24.92 6.28 -25.97
N GLU A 160 24.43 5.10 -26.37
CA GLU A 160 23.00 4.88 -26.63
C GLU A 160 22.16 5.13 -25.38
N LEU A 161 22.63 4.70 -24.20
CA LEU A 161 21.94 4.94 -22.93
C LEU A 161 21.80 6.44 -22.64
N PHE A 162 22.82 7.24 -22.90
CA PHE A 162 22.74 8.70 -22.73
C PHE A 162 21.89 9.35 -23.82
N ALA A 163 21.97 8.89 -25.06
CA ALA A 163 21.16 9.39 -26.17
C ALA A 163 19.65 9.12 -25.96
N GLU A 164 19.31 8.01 -25.30
CA GLU A 164 17.92 7.66 -24.95
C GLU A 164 17.40 8.34 -23.69
N GLN A 165 18.28 9.02 -22.93
CA GLN A 165 17.88 9.67 -21.69
C GLN A 165 16.99 10.88 -22.00
N LYS A 166 15.68 10.67 -21.93
CA LYS A 166 14.71 11.76 -22.04
C LYS A 166 14.81 12.66 -20.80
N PRO A 167 14.68 13.99 -20.96
CA PRO A 167 14.49 14.88 -19.83
C PRO A 167 13.32 14.42 -18.97
N ARG A 168 13.50 14.48 -17.66
CA ARG A 168 12.44 14.11 -16.72
C ARG A 168 11.31 15.14 -16.80
N GLU A 169 10.10 14.65 -17.02
CA GLU A 169 8.89 15.47 -16.96
C GLU A 169 8.32 15.44 -15.54
N TRP A 170 8.03 16.61 -14.98
CA TRP A 170 7.43 16.73 -13.67
C TRP A 170 5.94 17.04 -13.79
N LEU A 171 5.14 16.42 -12.93
CA LEU A 171 3.75 16.82 -12.71
C LEU A 171 3.70 17.98 -11.70
N ILE A 172 4.57 17.90 -10.69
CA ILE A 172 4.82 18.95 -9.70
C ILE A 172 6.34 18.99 -9.50
N ALA A 173 6.97 20.13 -9.79
CA ALA A 173 8.43 20.27 -9.81
C ALA A 173 9.06 19.84 -8.46
N ASN A 174 10.09 19.00 -8.54
CA ASN A 174 10.79 18.41 -7.38
C ASN A 174 9.88 17.67 -6.40
N PHE A 175 8.68 17.26 -6.83
CA PHE A 175 7.69 16.61 -5.97
C PHE A 175 7.14 15.32 -6.57
N LEU A 176 6.59 15.37 -7.80
CA LEU A 176 5.98 14.23 -8.46
C LEU A 176 6.41 14.17 -9.94
N THR A 177 7.02 13.06 -10.35
CA THR A 177 7.46 12.81 -11.73
C THR A 177 6.36 12.14 -12.56
N ARG A 178 6.34 12.40 -13.87
CA ARG A 178 5.43 11.73 -14.82
C ARG A 178 5.96 10.34 -15.17
N ASN A 179 5.06 9.40 -15.46
CA ASN A 179 5.33 8.03 -15.92
C ASN A 179 6.09 7.15 -14.92
N GLU A 180 6.17 7.57 -13.65
CA GLU A 180 6.74 6.78 -12.56
C GLU A 180 5.64 6.41 -11.56
N PRO A 181 5.47 5.12 -11.21
CA PRO A 181 4.40 4.72 -10.30
C PRO A 181 4.61 5.29 -8.90
N ALA A 182 3.56 5.95 -8.39
CA ALA A 182 3.54 6.61 -7.10
C ALA A 182 2.65 5.90 -6.10
N VAL A 183 2.98 6.02 -4.81
CA VAL A 183 2.11 5.53 -3.72
C VAL A 183 1.88 6.63 -2.68
N LEU A 184 0.64 6.77 -2.21
CA LEU A 184 0.26 7.57 -1.06
C LEU A 184 -0.03 6.63 0.12
N VAL A 185 0.92 6.49 1.04
CA VAL A 185 0.90 5.47 2.09
C VAL A 185 0.66 6.09 3.46
N GLY A 186 -0.21 5.49 4.27
CA GLY A 186 -0.42 5.97 5.63
C GLY A 186 -1.43 5.14 6.43
N PRO A 187 -1.43 5.26 7.77
CA PRO A 187 -2.38 4.55 8.64
C PRO A 187 -3.85 4.83 8.31
N SER A 188 -4.73 4.06 8.93
CA SER A 188 -6.16 4.34 8.83
C SER A 188 -6.48 5.75 9.33
N LYS A 189 -7.43 6.42 8.67
CA LYS A 189 -7.93 7.74 9.06
C LYS A 189 -6.85 8.83 9.19
N THR A 190 -5.83 8.83 8.32
CA THR A 190 -4.82 9.90 8.19
C THR A 190 -5.05 10.82 6.99
N LEU A 191 -6.31 10.97 6.56
CA LEU A 191 -6.73 11.83 5.45
C LEU A 191 -6.17 11.48 4.07
N LYS A 192 -5.74 10.24 3.82
CA LYS A 192 -5.21 9.82 2.51
C LYS A 192 -6.15 10.17 1.34
N SER A 193 -7.41 9.79 1.42
CA SER A 193 -8.37 10.06 0.34
C SER A 193 -8.60 11.57 0.16
N SER A 194 -8.64 12.36 1.24
CA SER A 194 -8.76 13.83 1.17
C SER A 194 -7.52 14.49 0.52
N LEU A 195 -6.31 14.06 0.91
CA LEU A 195 -5.05 14.51 0.31
C LEU A 195 -4.96 14.11 -1.17
N ALA A 196 -5.42 12.91 -1.51
CA ALA A 196 -5.46 12.43 -2.89
C ALA A 196 -6.41 13.27 -3.75
N VAL A 197 -7.59 13.65 -3.24
CA VAL A 197 -8.50 14.57 -3.92
C VAL A 197 -7.87 15.96 -4.08
N ASP A 198 -7.20 16.49 -3.05
CA ASP A 198 -6.49 17.77 -3.13
C ASP A 198 -5.36 17.77 -4.17
N LEU A 199 -4.64 16.64 -4.28
CA LEU A 199 -3.62 16.40 -5.29
C LEU A 199 -4.23 16.35 -6.70
N CYS A 200 -5.28 15.55 -6.89
CA CYS A 200 -5.96 15.43 -8.18
C CYS A 200 -6.47 16.76 -8.67
N ALA A 201 -7.09 17.53 -7.78
CA ALA A 201 -7.67 18.81 -8.12
C ALA A 201 -6.59 19.88 -8.37
N ALA A 202 -5.44 19.81 -7.69
CA ALA A 202 -4.27 20.63 -8.05
C ALA A 202 -3.73 20.29 -9.44
N LEU A 203 -3.55 19.01 -9.76
CA LEU A 203 -3.07 18.55 -11.07
C LEU A 203 -4.06 18.89 -12.20
N ALA A 204 -5.37 18.66 -11.99
CA ALA A 204 -6.41 18.94 -12.98
C ALA A 204 -6.54 20.44 -13.31
N SER A 205 -6.30 21.30 -12.32
CA SER A 205 -6.40 22.76 -12.47
C SER A 205 -5.08 23.44 -12.83
N GLY A 206 -3.93 22.78 -12.71
CA GLY A 206 -2.63 23.44 -12.73
C GLY A 206 -2.39 24.33 -11.49
N GLY A 207 -3.11 24.08 -10.40
CA GLY A 207 -3.03 24.83 -9.15
C GLY A 207 -1.93 24.33 -8.21
N LYS A 208 -2.09 24.61 -6.91
CA LYS A 208 -1.10 24.23 -5.88
C LYS A 208 -1.60 23.13 -4.95
N PHE A 209 -1.00 21.95 -4.95
CA PHE A 209 -1.24 20.92 -3.94
C PHE A 209 -0.90 21.47 -2.53
N LEU A 210 -1.80 21.28 -1.56
CA LEU A 210 -1.73 21.82 -0.20
C LEU A 210 -1.53 23.34 -0.11
N ASN A 211 -1.93 24.09 -1.15
CA ASN A 211 -1.64 25.51 -1.34
C ASN A 211 -0.13 25.85 -1.38
N HIS A 212 0.73 24.85 -1.57
CA HIS A 212 2.18 25.00 -1.51
C HIS A 212 2.87 24.52 -2.79
N PHE A 213 2.62 23.27 -3.22
CA PHE A 213 3.33 22.65 -4.34
C PHE A 213 2.60 22.88 -5.66
N ALA A 214 3.14 23.75 -6.52
CA ALA A 214 2.52 24.10 -7.80
C ALA A 214 2.67 22.98 -8.85
N ALA A 215 1.57 22.60 -9.49
CA ALA A 215 1.60 21.77 -10.69
C ALA A 215 2.23 22.55 -11.85
N GLU A 216 3.02 21.88 -12.70
CA GLU A 216 3.68 22.54 -13.83
C GLU A 216 2.68 23.01 -14.88
N LYS A 217 1.63 22.21 -15.09
CA LYS A 217 0.52 22.50 -16.01
C LYS A 217 -0.73 21.73 -15.58
N PRO A 218 -1.93 22.16 -16.01
CA PRO A 218 -3.13 21.34 -15.91
C PRO A 218 -2.97 20.05 -16.72
N VAL A 219 -3.37 18.92 -16.15
CA VAL A 219 -3.35 17.59 -16.81
C VAL A 219 -4.70 16.89 -16.65
N ARG A 220 -5.00 15.90 -17.50
CA ARG A 220 -6.21 15.08 -17.33
C ARG A 220 -6.01 14.04 -16.23
N VAL A 221 -6.84 14.10 -15.20
CA VAL A 221 -6.72 13.27 -13.99
C VAL A 221 -7.97 12.42 -13.81
N GLY A 222 -7.77 11.12 -13.62
CA GLY A 222 -8.79 10.21 -13.15
C GLY A 222 -8.64 9.91 -11.66
N PHE A 223 -9.75 9.89 -10.93
CA PHE A 223 -9.82 9.34 -9.57
C PHE A 223 -10.72 8.10 -9.54
N ALA A 224 -10.14 6.94 -9.28
CA ALA A 224 -10.84 5.66 -9.15
C ALA A 224 -11.04 5.29 -7.68
N SER A 225 -12.28 4.99 -7.27
CA SER A 225 -12.60 4.55 -5.92
C SER A 225 -13.85 3.67 -5.88
N SER A 226 -14.21 3.20 -4.68
CA SER A 226 -15.43 2.44 -4.45
C SER A 226 -16.68 3.32 -4.55
N SER A 227 -17.74 2.81 -5.17
CA SER A 227 -19.06 3.46 -5.23
C SER A 227 -19.62 3.84 -3.86
N GLN A 228 -19.28 3.10 -2.81
CA GLN A 228 -19.69 3.41 -1.43
C GLN A 228 -19.11 4.72 -0.88
N GLN A 229 -18.07 5.26 -1.51
CA GLN A 229 -17.45 6.53 -1.11
C GLN A 229 -18.04 7.75 -1.83
N GLN A 230 -18.99 7.58 -2.75
CA GLN A 230 -19.50 8.66 -3.61
C GLN A 230 -19.89 9.93 -2.83
N GLN A 231 -20.65 9.77 -1.75
CA GLN A 231 -21.10 10.91 -0.94
C GLN A 231 -19.92 11.61 -0.23
N THR A 232 -18.95 10.84 0.28
CA THR A 232 -17.76 11.39 0.93
C THR A 232 -16.86 12.11 -0.06
N LEU A 233 -16.68 11.57 -1.27
CA LEU A 233 -15.89 12.20 -2.33
C LEU A 233 -16.56 13.46 -2.87
N SER A 234 -17.90 13.46 -2.97
CA SER A 234 -18.67 14.65 -3.37
C SER A 234 -18.51 15.78 -2.35
N ASP A 235 -18.65 15.47 -1.05
CA ASP A 235 -18.39 16.42 0.05
C ASP A 235 -16.95 16.96 0.02
N LEU A 236 -15.95 16.09 -0.14
CA LEU A 236 -14.55 16.49 -0.23
C LEU A 236 -14.28 17.41 -1.43
N THR A 237 -14.83 17.07 -2.60
CA THR A 237 -14.65 17.85 -3.83
C THR A 237 -15.30 19.23 -3.69
N GLN A 238 -16.48 19.31 -3.06
CA GLN A 238 -17.14 20.58 -2.78
C GLN A 238 -16.30 21.45 -1.83
N ARG A 239 -15.89 20.90 -0.68
CA ARG A 239 -15.07 21.63 0.31
C ARG A 239 -13.76 22.15 -0.29
N TRP A 240 -13.13 21.32 -1.11
CA TRP A 240 -11.93 21.72 -1.84
C TRP A 240 -12.20 22.86 -2.82
N GLY A 241 -13.28 22.78 -3.59
CA GLY A 241 -13.67 23.81 -4.55
C GLY A 241 -13.94 25.16 -3.89
N GLU A 242 -14.61 25.15 -2.74
CA GLU A 242 -14.86 26.34 -1.93
C GLU A 242 -13.55 26.94 -1.37
N ALA A 243 -12.64 26.10 -0.90
CA ALA A 243 -11.37 26.54 -0.31
C ALA A 243 -10.43 27.24 -1.31
N ARG A 244 -10.47 26.86 -2.59
CA ARG A 244 -9.48 27.31 -3.59
C ARG A 244 -9.88 28.58 -4.31
N GLN A 245 -11.12 29.06 -4.19
CA GLN A 245 -11.69 30.24 -4.87
C GLN A 245 -11.55 30.27 -6.41
N ALA A 246 -10.86 29.31 -7.02
CA ALA A 246 -10.80 29.07 -8.43
C ALA A 246 -11.69 27.86 -8.71
N ALA A 247 -12.70 28.03 -9.56
CA ALA A 247 -13.40 26.89 -10.12
C ALA A 247 -12.34 26.07 -10.88
N PRO A 248 -11.94 24.88 -10.40
CA PRO A 248 -11.06 24.03 -11.18
C PRO A 248 -11.74 23.81 -12.54
N ASN A 249 -10.95 23.66 -13.60
CA ASN A 249 -11.53 23.14 -14.84
C ASN A 249 -12.05 21.73 -14.54
N ARG A 250 -13.34 21.62 -14.21
CA ARG A 250 -13.99 20.38 -13.78
C ARG A 250 -13.93 19.31 -14.86
N ASN A 251 -13.67 19.71 -16.11
CA ASN A 251 -13.56 18.80 -17.24
C ASN A 251 -12.25 17.99 -17.22
N ASN A 252 -11.24 18.40 -16.44
CA ASN A 252 -9.96 17.69 -16.33
C ASN A 252 -9.91 16.69 -15.16
N LEU A 253 -10.95 16.62 -14.32
CA LEU A 253 -11.01 15.69 -13.19
C LEU A 253 -12.21 14.75 -13.36
N MET A 254 -11.92 13.49 -13.67
CA MET A 254 -12.91 12.45 -13.93
C MET A 254 -12.94 11.45 -12.78
N TRP A 255 -14.11 10.87 -12.53
CA TRP A 255 -14.33 9.94 -11.42
C TRP A 255 -14.76 8.59 -11.95
N LEU A 256 -14.08 7.53 -11.53
CA LEU A 256 -14.49 6.14 -11.77
C LEU A 256 -14.91 5.54 -10.44
N LEU A 257 -16.18 5.16 -10.31
CA LEU A 257 -16.72 4.55 -9.11
C LEU A 257 -17.09 3.09 -9.42
N THR A 258 -16.38 2.15 -8.79
CA THR A 258 -16.61 0.71 -8.99
C THR A 258 -17.10 0.03 -7.70
N THR A 259 -17.91 -1.02 -7.84
CA THR A 259 -18.28 -1.91 -6.73
C THR A 259 -17.29 -3.06 -6.55
N ASP A 260 -16.54 -3.37 -7.59
CA ASP A 260 -15.81 -4.63 -7.74
C ASP A 260 -14.35 -4.48 -7.30
N ASP A 261 -13.63 -5.60 -7.17
CA ASP A 261 -12.20 -5.57 -6.85
C ASP A 261 -11.46 -4.88 -8.01
N PRO A 262 -10.75 -3.77 -7.78
CA PRO A 262 -10.10 -3.04 -8.86
C PRO A 262 -9.03 -3.86 -9.59
N ALA A 263 -8.50 -4.93 -8.98
CA ALA A 263 -7.51 -5.81 -9.60
C ALA A 263 -8.12 -7.00 -10.35
N ASP A 264 -9.44 -7.15 -10.37
CA ASP A 264 -10.12 -8.16 -11.16
C ASP A 264 -9.91 -7.92 -12.67
N PRO A 265 -9.65 -8.96 -13.50
CA PRO A 265 -9.38 -8.79 -14.93
C PRO A 265 -10.46 -8.00 -15.69
N GLU A 266 -11.75 -8.21 -15.38
CA GLU A 266 -12.83 -7.46 -16.04
C GLU A 266 -12.77 -5.98 -15.66
N THR A 267 -12.51 -5.70 -14.39
CA THR A 267 -12.35 -4.32 -13.88
C THR A 267 -11.10 -3.65 -14.45
N LEU A 268 -10.02 -4.39 -14.68
CA LEU A 268 -8.82 -3.89 -15.36
C LEU A 268 -9.08 -3.53 -16.82
N GLY A 269 -9.91 -4.30 -17.52
CA GLY A 269 -10.38 -3.96 -18.87
C GLY A 269 -11.15 -2.63 -18.87
N LYS A 270 -12.12 -2.49 -17.97
CA LYS A 270 -12.88 -1.23 -17.78
C LYS A 270 -11.96 -0.04 -17.42
N LEU A 271 -10.95 -0.26 -16.58
CA LEU A 271 -9.97 0.77 -16.23
C LEU A 271 -9.15 1.22 -17.45
N ARG A 272 -8.68 0.28 -18.26
CA ARG A 272 -7.97 0.55 -19.53
C ARG A 272 -8.82 1.37 -20.49
N ASP A 273 -10.05 0.93 -20.71
CA ASP A 273 -10.98 1.61 -21.62
C ASP A 273 -11.28 3.02 -21.12
N TRP A 274 -11.45 3.20 -19.81
CA TRP A 274 -11.67 4.50 -19.20
C TRP A 274 -10.47 5.44 -19.38
N ILE A 275 -9.25 4.97 -19.13
CA ILE A 275 -8.00 5.73 -19.34
C ILE A 275 -7.87 6.18 -20.79
N THR A 276 -8.09 5.27 -21.73
CA THR A 276 -7.96 5.52 -23.16
C THR A 276 -9.04 6.49 -23.65
N THR A 277 -10.29 6.24 -23.29
CA THR A 277 -11.45 7.05 -23.73
C THR A 277 -11.33 8.51 -23.27
N HIS A 278 -10.74 8.74 -22.10
CA HIS A 278 -10.64 10.07 -21.51
C HIS A 278 -9.25 10.70 -21.67
N GLU A 279 -8.31 9.96 -22.26
CA GLU A 279 -6.90 10.32 -22.43
C GLU A 279 -6.28 10.78 -21.09
N LEU A 280 -6.46 9.98 -20.04
CA LEU A 280 -5.98 10.32 -18.71
C LEU A 280 -4.44 10.30 -18.66
N GLU A 281 -3.84 11.36 -18.12
CA GLU A 281 -2.39 11.45 -17.93
C GLU A 281 -1.97 10.98 -16.53
N VAL A 282 -2.88 11.06 -15.56
CA VAL A 282 -2.68 10.64 -14.17
C VAL A 282 -3.92 9.89 -13.69
N VAL A 283 -3.71 8.76 -13.02
CA VAL A 283 -4.79 7.96 -12.43
C VAL A 283 -4.49 7.74 -10.96
N VAL A 284 -5.37 8.22 -10.09
CA VAL A 284 -5.28 8.03 -8.64
C VAL A 284 -6.29 6.98 -8.21
N ILE A 285 -5.84 5.94 -7.52
CA ILE A 285 -6.68 4.81 -7.13
C ILE A 285 -6.71 4.69 -5.61
N ASP A 286 -7.90 4.80 -5.01
CA ASP A 286 -8.08 4.53 -3.58
C ASP A 286 -8.19 3.01 -3.33
N ALA A 287 -7.03 2.37 -3.14
CA ALA A 287 -6.92 0.92 -2.95
C ALA A 287 -7.24 0.46 -1.51
N ILE A 288 -7.90 1.28 -0.68
CA ILE A 288 -8.29 0.95 0.70
C ILE A 288 -9.07 -0.38 0.80
N ARG A 289 -9.72 -0.81 -0.28
CA ARG A 289 -10.57 -2.01 -0.31
C ARG A 289 -10.13 -3.10 -1.28
N LEU A 290 -8.85 -3.22 -1.60
CA LEU A 290 -8.37 -4.44 -2.25
C LEU A 290 -8.77 -5.66 -1.39
N SER A 291 -9.68 -6.50 -1.91
CA SER A 291 -10.35 -7.59 -1.17
C SER A 291 -9.39 -8.69 -0.73
N SER A 292 -8.18 -8.71 -1.29
CA SER A 292 -7.23 -9.78 -1.03
C SER A 292 -6.73 -9.75 0.41
N THR A 293 -6.93 -10.85 1.14
CA THR A 293 -6.46 -11.03 2.53
C THR A 293 -4.96 -11.37 2.59
N GLY A 294 -4.33 -11.71 1.46
CA GLY A 294 -2.95 -12.16 1.39
C GLY A 294 -1.97 -11.06 0.99
N LYS A 295 -0.89 -10.88 1.78
CA LYS A 295 0.17 -9.88 1.53
C LYS A 295 0.76 -9.90 0.11
N ARG A 296 1.03 -11.10 -0.41
CA ARG A 296 1.61 -11.29 -1.75
C ARG A 296 0.59 -10.96 -2.84
N LYS A 297 -0.63 -11.48 -2.71
CA LYS A 297 -1.74 -11.19 -3.63
C LYS A 297 -2.05 -9.69 -3.70
N GLN A 298 -2.03 -9.01 -2.56
CA GLN A 298 -2.23 -7.56 -2.53
C GLN A 298 -1.12 -6.80 -3.25
N ALA A 299 0.15 -7.18 -3.03
CA ALA A 299 1.28 -6.55 -3.71
C ALA A 299 1.24 -6.78 -5.23
N GLU A 300 0.88 -7.99 -5.65
CA GLU A 300 0.67 -8.36 -7.06
C GLU A 300 -0.46 -7.56 -7.67
N ALA A 301 -1.63 -7.50 -7.03
CA ALA A 301 -2.78 -6.69 -7.44
C ALA A 301 -2.43 -5.20 -7.62
N LEU A 302 -1.70 -4.61 -6.65
CA LEU A 302 -1.24 -3.23 -6.74
C LEU A 302 -0.26 -3.02 -7.92
N ARG A 303 0.64 -3.96 -8.16
CA ARG A 303 1.57 -3.91 -9.30
C ARG A 303 0.82 -4.01 -10.62
N THR A 304 -0.15 -4.92 -10.74
CA THR A 304 -0.98 -5.07 -11.94
C THR A 304 -1.78 -3.80 -12.23
N LEU A 305 -2.34 -3.16 -11.20
CA LEU A 305 -3.03 -1.88 -11.33
C LEU A 305 -2.10 -0.76 -11.82
N ALA A 306 -0.91 -0.64 -11.23
CA ALA A 306 0.09 0.34 -11.66
C ALA A 306 0.52 0.09 -13.11
N GLN A 307 0.80 -1.16 -13.47
CA GLN A 307 1.22 -1.53 -14.83
C GLN A 307 0.11 -1.23 -15.85
N CYS A 308 -1.15 -1.54 -15.53
CA CYS A 308 -2.29 -1.21 -16.39
C CYS A 308 -2.36 0.29 -16.71
N CYS A 309 -2.09 1.17 -15.73
CA CYS A 309 -2.06 2.61 -15.99
C CYS A 309 -0.87 3.01 -16.88
N LEU A 310 0.33 2.50 -16.58
CA LEU A 310 1.55 2.83 -17.31
C LEU A 310 1.49 2.37 -18.77
N ASP A 311 0.99 1.17 -19.02
CA ASP A 311 0.81 0.60 -20.37
C ASP A 311 -0.14 1.46 -21.22
N ASN A 312 -1.03 2.22 -20.58
CA ASN A 312 -1.96 3.14 -21.22
C ASN A 312 -1.54 4.62 -21.12
N GLY A 313 -0.25 4.87 -20.85
CA GLY A 313 0.33 6.23 -20.85
C GLY A 313 -0.06 7.11 -19.66
N ALA A 314 -0.68 6.54 -18.61
CA ALA A 314 -1.09 7.27 -17.42
C ALA A 314 -0.14 7.01 -16.24
N THR A 315 0.14 8.04 -15.46
CA THR A 315 0.94 7.94 -14.23
C THR A 315 0.07 7.42 -13.08
N PRO A 316 0.30 6.22 -12.52
CA PRO A 316 -0.52 5.71 -11.43
C PRO A 316 -0.10 6.29 -10.08
N ILE A 317 -1.08 6.66 -9.24
CA ILE A 317 -0.90 7.02 -7.84
C ILE A 317 -1.82 6.16 -6.97
N LEU A 318 -1.26 5.22 -6.21
CA LEU A 318 -2.05 4.27 -5.42
C LEU A 318 -2.12 4.70 -3.96
N CYS A 319 -3.32 4.90 -3.42
CA CYS A 319 -3.51 5.18 -2.00
C CYS A 319 -3.53 3.86 -1.22
N VAL A 320 -2.52 3.63 -0.38
CA VAL A 320 -2.33 2.35 0.33
C VAL A 320 -2.35 2.57 1.83
N GLN A 321 -3.08 1.72 2.55
CA GLN A 321 -3.08 1.75 4.01
C GLN A 321 -1.87 0.99 4.59
N THR A 322 -1.26 1.51 5.65
CA THR A 322 -0.26 0.74 6.41
C THR A 322 -0.90 -0.48 7.08
N ARG A 323 -0.15 -1.58 7.16
CA ARG A 323 -0.64 -2.85 7.71
C ARG A 323 -0.98 -2.81 9.19
N LYS A 324 -0.29 -1.96 9.93
CA LYS A 324 -0.46 -1.79 11.37
C LYS A 324 -0.84 -0.36 11.65
N GLU A 325 -1.59 -0.17 12.72
CA GLU A 325 -1.66 1.15 13.34
C GLU A 325 -0.25 1.58 13.74
N MET A 326 0.13 2.75 13.26
CA MET A 326 1.43 3.34 13.56
C MET A 326 1.21 4.41 14.62
N LYS A 327 2.14 4.49 15.57
CA LYS A 327 2.16 5.63 16.49
C LYS A 327 2.38 6.92 15.69
N PRO A 328 1.87 8.08 16.16
CA PRO A 328 2.24 9.36 15.58
C PRO A 328 3.76 9.50 15.49
N GLY A 329 4.24 10.00 14.35
CA GLY A 329 5.66 10.11 14.03
C GLY A 329 5.93 10.05 12.55
N LYS A 330 7.19 10.27 12.18
CA LYS A 330 7.65 10.20 10.79
C LYS A 330 7.58 8.75 10.30
N LEU A 331 7.21 8.59 9.02
CA LEU A 331 7.31 7.32 8.31
C LEU A 331 8.54 7.37 7.41
N ASP A 332 9.22 6.23 7.28
CA ASP A 332 10.36 6.06 6.39
C ASP A 332 10.02 5.12 5.22
N ALA A 333 10.89 5.12 4.21
CA ALA A 333 10.75 4.28 3.03
C ALA A 333 10.81 2.77 3.35
N ALA A 334 11.24 2.36 4.55
CA ALA A 334 11.28 0.94 4.91
C ALA A 334 9.88 0.32 4.97
N ILE A 335 8.83 1.13 5.11
CA ILE A 335 7.43 0.69 5.04
C ILE A 335 7.05 0.16 3.65
N LEU A 336 7.75 0.59 2.60
CA LEU A 336 7.51 0.15 1.22
C LEU A 336 8.07 -1.25 0.95
N ALA A 337 9.05 -1.68 1.74
CA ALA A 337 9.79 -2.91 1.50
C ALA A 337 8.88 -4.15 1.42
N GLY A 338 9.00 -4.87 0.30
CA GLY A 338 8.40 -6.17 0.07
C GLY A 338 6.94 -6.18 -0.37
N SER A 339 6.23 -5.05 -0.44
CA SER A 339 4.85 -5.04 -0.99
C SER A 339 4.52 -3.84 -1.86
N LEU A 340 5.35 -2.81 -1.83
CA LEU A 340 5.26 -1.62 -2.68
C LEU A 340 6.61 -1.34 -3.35
N ASP A 341 7.38 -2.40 -3.64
CA ASP A 341 8.69 -2.34 -4.28
C ASP A 341 8.63 -1.86 -5.74
N PHE A 342 7.46 -1.98 -6.37
CA PHE A 342 7.20 -1.42 -7.70
C PHE A 342 7.10 0.11 -7.70
N ALA A 343 6.83 0.73 -6.55
CA ALA A 343 6.70 2.17 -6.46
C ALA A 343 8.07 2.85 -6.62
N GLN A 344 8.15 3.82 -7.52
CA GLN A 344 9.38 4.58 -7.79
C GLN A 344 9.38 5.94 -7.08
N GLN A 345 8.20 6.38 -6.62
CA GLN A 345 8.02 7.57 -5.80
C GLN A 345 6.94 7.34 -4.75
N TRP A 346 7.03 8.04 -3.62
CA TRP A 346 6.15 7.83 -2.47
C TRP A 346 5.85 9.12 -1.71
N LEU A 347 4.61 9.20 -1.22
CA LEU A 347 4.12 10.17 -0.26
C LEU A 347 3.70 9.40 0.98
N LEU A 348 4.45 9.51 2.07
CA LEU A 348 4.15 8.84 3.33
C LEU A 348 3.49 9.82 4.28
N VAL A 349 2.31 9.48 4.75
CA VAL A 349 1.49 10.33 5.62
C VAL A 349 1.23 9.63 6.94
N ASN A 350 1.56 10.30 8.04
CA ASN A 350 1.20 9.86 9.38
C ASN A 350 0.85 11.05 10.26
N ARG A 351 0.30 10.80 11.43
CA ARG A 351 -0.01 11.86 12.39
C ARG A 351 1.27 12.38 13.06
N ARG A 352 1.39 13.69 13.25
CA ARG A 352 2.37 14.29 14.17
C ARG A 352 1.87 14.23 15.61
N GLN A 353 0.55 14.35 15.77
CA GLN A 353 -0.16 14.31 17.04
C GLN A 353 -1.40 13.41 16.95
N ASN A 354 -1.75 12.77 18.07
CA ASN A 354 -3.03 12.05 18.17
C ASN A 354 -4.19 12.96 17.77
N TYR A 355 -5.17 12.39 17.06
CA TYR A 355 -6.38 13.11 16.71
C TYR A 355 -7.18 13.44 17.97
N ALA A 356 -7.65 14.67 18.09
CA ALA A 356 -8.70 15.02 19.04
C ALA A 356 -10.07 14.83 18.36
N PRO A 357 -10.90 13.85 18.78
CA PRO A 357 -12.21 13.64 18.19
C PRO A 357 -13.07 14.92 18.23
N GLY A 358 -13.75 15.23 17.12
CA GLY A 358 -14.60 16.42 17.00
C GLY A 358 -13.85 17.73 16.75
N SER A 359 -12.52 17.74 16.78
CA SER A 359 -11.75 18.98 16.52
C SER A 359 -11.87 19.45 15.07
N GLY A 360 -11.89 18.52 14.11
CA GLY A 360 -11.70 18.83 12.69
C GLY A 360 -10.24 19.13 12.33
N GLU A 361 -9.32 19.12 13.30
CA GLU A 361 -7.92 19.50 13.13
C GLU A 361 -7.02 18.27 13.06
N HIS A 362 -6.18 18.23 12.03
CA HIS A 362 -5.25 17.14 11.77
C HIS A 362 -3.85 17.70 11.60
N ARG A 363 -2.92 17.25 12.44
CA ARG A 363 -1.48 17.53 12.26
C ARG A 363 -0.80 16.31 11.69
N LEU A 364 -0.30 16.40 10.47
CA LEU A 364 0.27 15.28 9.71
C LEU A 364 1.74 15.51 9.39
N TRP A 365 2.52 14.44 9.38
CA TRP A 365 3.84 14.36 8.76
C TRP A 365 3.63 13.91 7.31
N LEU A 366 4.21 14.64 6.36
CA LEU A 366 4.31 14.25 4.97
C LEU A 366 5.78 14.03 4.63
N THR A 367 6.17 12.80 4.35
CA THR A 367 7.50 12.44 3.85
C THR A 367 7.41 12.10 2.38
N LEU A 368 8.17 12.81 1.54
CA LEU A 368 8.30 12.52 0.11
C LEU A 368 9.62 11.84 -0.18
N GLY A 369 9.64 10.94 -1.16
CA GLY A 369 10.87 10.52 -1.82
C GLY A 369 10.61 9.85 -3.16
N GLY A 370 11.64 9.73 -3.98
CA GLY A 370 11.58 8.97 -5.22
C GLY A 370 12.95 8.73 -5.86
N TYR A 371 12.98 7.88 -6.88
CA TYR A 371 14.21 7.52 -7.60
C TYR A 371 14.76 8.66 -8.47
N ALA A 372 13.95 9.69 -8.74
CA ALA A 372 14.42 10.88 -9.43
C ALA A 372 15.25 11.82 -8.52
N GLY A 373 15.47 11.45 -7.26
CA GLY A 373 16.26 12.24 -6.30
C GLY A 373 15.45 13.33 -5.60
N GLN A 374 14.15 13.42 -5.87
CA GLN A 374 13.24 14.23 -5.08
C GLN A 374 13.06 13.63 -3.68
N GLY A 375 12.92 14.49 -2.68
CA GLY A 375 12.65 14.09 -1.32
C GLY A 375 12.50 15.29 -0.40
N GLY A 376 11.81 15.08 0.72
CA GLY A 376 11.63 16.11 1.72
C GLY A 376 10.66 15.70 2.81
N GLU A 377 10.60 16.52 3.85
CA GLU A 377 9.72 16.31 5.00
C GLU A 377 8.99 17.61 5.33
N TRP A 378 7.68 17.50 5.52
CA TRP A 378 6.82 18.64 5.86
C TRP A 378 5.84 18.30 6.96
N GLY A 379 5.48 19.32 7.74
CA GLY A 379 4.30 19.30 8.58
C GLY A 379 3.12 19.77 7.77
N VAL A 380 2.02 19.02 7.76
CA VAL A 380 0.78 19.42 7.10
C VAL A 380 -0.31 19.51 8.14
N ASP A 381 -0.76 20.73 8.43
CA ASP A 381 -1.93 20.96 9.26
C ASP A 381 -3.14 21.11 8.36
N VAL A 382 -4.14 20.25 8.60
CA VAL A 382 -5.41 20.24 7.87
C VAL A 382 -6.53 20.54 8.84
N ASP A 383 -7.36 21.50 8.47
CA ASP A 383 -8.60 21.83 9.16
C ASP A 383 -9.77 21.48 8.23
N GLU A 384 -10.48 20.42 8.60
CA GLU A 384 -11.68 19.92 7.92
C GLU A 384 -12.96 20.64 8.37
N GLY A 385 -12.88 21.55 9.34
CA GLY A 385 -14.02 22.10 10.07
C GLY A 385 -14.77 21.06 10.90
N ARG A 386 -15.77 21.50 11.64
CA ARG A 386 -16.65 20.62 12.43
C ARG A 386 -18.03 20.52 11.81
N LEU A 387 -18.68 19.40 12.07
CA LEU A 387 -20.10 19.21 11.73
C LEU A 387 -21.01 20.24 12.40
N THR A 388 -20.63 20.67 13.61
CA THR A 388 -21.37 21.64 14.43
C THR A 388 -21.04 23.08 14.11
N ASP A 389 -20.04 23.32 13.25
CA ASP A 389 -19.76 24.67 12.81
C ASP A 389 -20.98 25.11 12.00
N VAL A 390 -21.84 25.90 12.62
CA VAL A 390 -22.93 26.57 11.91
C VAL A 390 -22.20 27.51 10.97
N GLY A 391 -22.29 27.27 9.66
CA GLY A 391 -21.78 28.22 8.68
C GLY A 391 -22.34 29.57 9.08
N GLN A 392 -21.46 30.53 9.46
CA GLN A 392 -21.90 31.87 9.84
C GLN A 392 -22.87 32.30 8.78
N ALA A 393 -24.15 32.42 9.14
CA ALA A 393 -25.21 32.61 8.17
C ALA A 393 -24.79 33.77 7.30
N VAL A 394 -24.55 33.50 6.02
CA VAL A 394 -24.21 34.55 5.08
C VAL A 394 -25.32 35.59 5.24
N PRO A 395 -25.03 36.85 5.59
CA PRO A 395 -26.07 37.83 5.88
C PRO A 395 -27.12 37.78 4.78
N ALA A 396 -28.41 37.69 5.15
CA ALA A 396 -29.49 37.40 4.20
C ALA A 396 -29.51 38.32 2.96
N GLU A 397 -28.89 39.50 3.06
CA GLU A 397 -28.67 40.45 1.98
C GLU A 397 -27.68 39.96 0.91
N MET A 398 -26.58 39.30 1.30
CA MET A 398 -25.60 38.72 0.37
C MET A 398 -26.14 37.46 -0.31
N ASP A 399 -26.93 36.65 0.41
CA ASP A 399 -27.64 35.50 -0.16
C ASP A 399 -28.70 35.97 -1.20
N ARG A 400 -29.44 37.07 -0.92
CA ARG A 400 -30.35 37.66 -1.91
C ARG A 400 -29.64 38.15 -3.17
N LEU A 401 -28.48 38.79 -3.05
CA LEU A 401 -27.68 39.24 -4.20
C LEU A 401 -27.15 38.06 -5.03
N ALA A 402 -26.64 37.02 -4.37
CA ALA A 402 -26.18 35.79 -5.03
C ALA A 402 -27.33 35.07 -5.75
N ARG A 403 -28.51 34.95 -5.13
CA ARG A 403 -29.70 34.34 -5.75
C ARG A 403 -30.21 35.13 -6.95
N ARG A 404 -30.09 36.47 -6.94
CA ARG A 404 -30.51 37.33 -8.05
C ARG A 404 -29.55 37.23 -9.26
N ALA A 405 -28.27 36.94 -9.01
CA ALA A 405 -27.27 36.73 -10.05
C ALA A 405 -27.24 35.30 -10.61
N ALA A 406 -27.60 34.28 -9.81
CA ALA A 406 -27.38 32.88 -10.15
C ALA A 406 -28.58 32.11 -10.73
N GLY A 407 -29.74 32.75 -10.92
CA GLY A 407 -30.86 32.18 -11.68
C GLY A 407 -31.20 30.72 -11.31
N THR A 408 -31.87 30.52 -10.17
CA THR A 408 -32.49 29.23 -9.77
C THR A 408 -31.50 28.11 -9.41
N ALA A 409 -30.76 28.26 -8.31
CA ALA A 409 -30.07 27.14 -7.66
C ALA A 409 -30.55 26.95 -6.20
N CYS A 410 -30.72 25.68 -5.82
CA CYS A 410 -31.14 25.20 -4.51
C CYS A 410 -30.21 25.76 -3.41
N PRO A 411 -30.71 26.22 -2.25
CA PRO A 411 -29.87 26.73 -1.18
C PRO A 411 -28.98 25.60 -0.63
N THR A 412 -27.71 25.60 -1.03
CA THR A 412 -26.69 24.78 -0.37
C THR A 412 -26.50 25.37 1.02
N THR A 413 -27.11 24.76 2.04
CA THR A 413 -26.69 24.93 3.43
C THR A 413 -25.20 24.62 3.50
N THR A 414 -24.37 25.66 3.54
CA THR A 414 -22.93 25.56 3.74
C THR A 414 -22.72 24.87 5.09
N THR A 415 -22.44 23.57 5.04
CA THR A 415 -22.00 22.86 6.24
C THR A 415 -20.71 23.54 6.71
N GLY A 416 -20.51 23.82 8.00
CA GLY A 416 -19.30 24.53 8.45
C GLY A 416 -18.01 23.71 8.33
N ARG A 417 -18.07 22.57 7.63
CA ARG A 417 -16.89 21.85 7.20
C ARG A 417 -16.15 22.68 6.15
N ARG A 418 -14.83 22.71 6.26
CA ARG A 418 -13.96 23.42 5.33
C ARG A 418 -12.79 22.54 4.92
N TRP A 419 -11.96 23.04 4.02
CA TRP A 419 -10.67 22.43 3.72
C TRP A 419 -9.61 23.51 3.76
N LYS A 420 -8.84 23.57 4.84
CA LYS A 420 -7.73 24.52 4.96
C LYS A 420 -6.46 23.78 5.29
N THR A 421 -5.40 24.04 4.52
CA THR A 421 -4.10 23.41 4.69
C THR A 421 -3.03 24.44 4.99
N ILE A 422 -2.14 24.13 5.92
CA ILE A 422 -0.93 24.89 6.23
C ILE A 422 0.26 23.91 6.18
N VAL A 423 1.27 24.25 5.39
CA VAL A 423 2.49 23.46 5.24
C VAL A 423 3.61 24.12 6.04
N HIS A 424 4.31 23.33 6.85
CA HIS A 424 5.46 23.71 7.66
C HIS A 424 6.71 23.02 7.10
N ASP A 425 7.79 23.77 6.96
CA ASP A 425 9.10 23.24 6.59
C ASP A 425 9.78 22.51 7.77
N ALA A 426 10.93 21.89 7.48
CA ALA A 426 11.67 21.10 8.45
C ALA A 426 12.15 21.91 9.67
N ASP A 427 12.36 23.22 9.53
CA ASP A 427 12.86 24.07 10.62
C ASP A 427 11.71 24.47 11.55
N ALA A 428 10.57 24.90 11.00
CA ALA A 428 9.35 25.14 11.77
C ALA A 428 8.91 23.90 12.56
N LEU A 429 9.16 22.71 12.02
CA LEU A 429 8.90 21.44 12.67
C LEU A 429 9.83 21.14 13.84
N GLN A 430 11.11 21.52 13.75
CA GLN A 430 12.06 21.39 14.85
C GLN A 430 11.65 22.30 16.00
N ASP A 431 11.32 23.55 15.72
CA ASP A 431 10.84 24.52 16.71
C ASP A 431 9.55 24.05 17.39
N GLU A 432 8.61 23.47 16.62
CA GLU A 432 7.43 22.85 17.20
C GLU A 432 7.79 21.66 18.10
N ALA A 433 8.65 20.76 17.65
CA ALA A 433 9.05 19.59 18.43
C ALA A 433 9.78 19.98 19.74
N GLU A 434 10.60 21.02 19.72
CA GLU A 434 11.25 21.58 20.91
C GLU A 434 10.22 22.17 21.88
N ARG A 435 9.27 22.97 21.39
CA ARG A 435 8.16 23.49 22.20
C ARG A 435 7.36 22.37 22.85
N TRP A 436 7.10 21.27 22.14
CA TRP A 436 6.40 20.11 22.71
C TRP A 436 7.23 19.37 23.76
N LYS A 437 8.53 19.19 23.54
CA LYS A 437 9.42 18.58 24.54
C LYS A 437 9.47 19.44 25.81
N ASP A 438 9.58 20.75 25.66
CA ASP A 438 9.56 21.70 26.76
C ASP A 438 8.24 21.68 27.51
N ALA A 439 7.10 21.67 26.80
CA ALA A 439 5.78 21.58 27.40
C ALA A 439 5.56 20.25 28.13
N ALA A 440 5.95 19.12 27.53
CA ALA A 440 5.84 17.80 28.16
C ALA A 440 6.75 17.67 29.39
N MET A 441 7.94 18.27 29.34
CA MET A 441 8.85 18.33 30.48
C MET A 441 8.29 19.22 31.59
N ASP A 442 7.73 20.38 31.24
CA ASP A 442 7.04 21.28 32.17
C ASP A 442 5.89 20.56 32.87
N GLU A 443 5.02 19.88 32.12
CA GLU A 443 3.88 19.15 32.69
C GLU A 443 4.32 17.99 33.60
N ARG A 444 5.40 17.27 33.23
CA ARG A 444 5.97 16.24 34.09
C ARG A 444 6.52 16.83 35.39
N MET A 445 7.13 18.01 35.34
CA MET A 445 7.61 18.72 36.52
C MET A 445 6.43 19.20 37.38
N ARG A 446 5.39 19.79 36.78
CA ARG A 446 4.15 20.17 37.47
C ARG A 446 3.52 18.99 38.17
N SER A 447 3.36 17.85 37.49
CA SER A 447 2.81 16.63 38.05
C SER A 447 3.58 16.13 39.28
N ARG A 448 4.91 16.22 39.28
CA ARG A 448 5.75 15.86 40.45
C ARG A 448 5.58 16.84 41.61
N ILE A 449 5.42 18.13 41.33
CA ILE A 449 5.14 19.15 42.35
C ILE A 449 3.78 18.89 42.97
N ARG A 450 2.74 18.66 42.16
CA ARG A 450 1.39 18.32 42.63
C ARG A 450 1.42 17.10 43.55
N LEU A 451 2.05 16.01 43.13
CA LEU A 451 2.19 14.80 43.94
C LEU A 451 2.90 15.08 45.28
N ALA A 452 4.04 15.77 45.24
CA ALA A 452 4.81 16.08 46.44
C ALA A 452 4.06 17.01 47.41
N MET A 453 3.25 17.94 46.90
CA MET A 453 2.38 18.79 47.72
C MET A 453 1.25 17.98 48.35
N THR A 454 0.63 17.07 47.61
CA THR A 454 -0.38 16.15 48.12
C THR A 454 0.18 15.27 49.24
N ASP A 455 1.37 14.70 49.05
CA ASP A 455 2.01 13.81 50.04
C ASP A 455 2.39 14.53 51.33
N LEU A 456 2.85 15.78 51.23
CA LEU A 456 3.24 16.59 52.40
C LEU A 456 2.02 17.13 53.17
N GLY A 457 0.90 17.36 52.49
CA GLY A 457 -0.25 18.07 53.01
C GLY A 457 -0.01 19.57 53.21
N GLU A 458 -1.09 20.35 53.26
CA GLU A 458 -1.05 21.82 53.36
C GLU A 458 -0.31 22.32 54.60
N ALA A 459 -0.36 21.57 55.70
CA ALA A 459 0.32 21.90 56.95
C ALA A 459 1.85 21.86 56.84
N HIS A 460 2.43 21.13 55.88
CA HIS A 460 3.87 20.93 55.78
C HIS A 460 4.49 21.31 54.43
N ALA A 461 3.68 21.71 53.46
CA ALA A 461 4.11 22.10 52.12
C ALA A 461 4.81 23.49 52.09
N THR A 462 6.06 23.53 52.55
CA THR A 462 6.97 24.67 52.31
C THR A 462 7.69 24.48 50.98
N LYS A 463 8.08 25.58 50.30
CA LYS A 463 8.80 25.51 48.99
C LYS A 463 10.04 24.61 49.07
N LEU A 464 10.78 24.64 50.19
CA LEU A 464 11.96 23.80 50.42
C LEU A 464 11.59 22.31 50.55
N ARG A 465 10.60 21.97 51.40
CA ARG A 465 10.17 20.58 51.61
C ARG A 465 9.56 19.98 50.35
N VAL A 466 8.77 20.74 49.60
CA VAL A 466 8.23 20.26 48.32
C VAL A 466 9.36 19.98 47.34
N ARG A 467 10.37 20.85 47.23
CA ARG A 467 11.55 20.60 46.39
C ARG A 467 12.27 19.30 46.76
N GLU A 468 12.55 19.11 48.04
CA GLU A 468 13.22 17.93 48.58
C GLU A 468 12.41 16.67 48.28
N ASN A 469 11.10 16.71 48.51
CA ASN A 469 10.20 15.59 48.25
C ASN A 469 10.02 15.30 46.75
N CYS A 470 10.09 16.30 45.87
CA CYS A 470 10.06 16.10 44.42
C CYS A 470 11.33 15.46 43.84
N GLY A 471 12.46 15.50 44.56
CA GLY A 471 13.75 15.02 44.07
C GLY A 471 14.26 15.74 42.81
N MET A 472 13.88 17.00 42.59
CA MET A 472 14.24 17.78 41.41
C MET A 472 15.45 18.67 41.64
N ASN A 473 16.21 18.94 40.57
CA ASN A 473 17.25 19.97 40.59
C ASN A 473 16.63 21.35 40.92
N GLY A 474 17.30 22.13 41.77
CA GLY A 474 16.79 23.40 42.29
C GLY A 474 16.37 24.41 41.22
N THR A 475 17.11 24.53 40.12
CA THR A 475 16.80 25.48 39.03
C THR A 475 15.56 25.05 38.25
N LYS A 476 15.45 23.76 37.94
CA LYS A 476 14.26 23.19 37.26
C LYS A 476 13.01 23.30 38.13
N PHE A 477 13.15 22.99 39.41
CA PHE A 477 12.08 23.14 40.39
C PHE A 477 11.62 24.59 40.51
N ALA A 478 12.54 25.55 40.68
CA ALA A 478 12.19 26.95 40.81
C ALA A 478 11.40 27.46 39.60
N ARG A 479 11.86 27.17 38.37
CA ARG A 479 11.16 27.57 37.14
C ARG A 479 9.75 26.98 37.04
N ALA A 480 9.59 25.68 37.31
CA ALA A 480 8.28 25.03 37.26
C ALA A 480 7.35 25.52 38.39
N TRP A 481 7.88 25.69 39.59
CA TRP A 481 7.17 26.23 40.75
C TRP A 481 6.64 27.64 40.48
N ASP A 482 7.50 28.54 39.99
CA ASP A 482 7.12 29.94 39.76
C ASP A 482 6.06 30.03 38.64
N ARG A 483 6.12 29.15 37.63
CA ARG A 483 5.04 29.00 36.62
C ARG A 483 3.73 28.53 37.22
N MET A 484 3.75 27.56 38.13
CA MET A 484 2.53 27.08 38.81
C MET A 484 1.93 28.15 39.72
N VAL A 485 2.75 28.93 40.42
CA VAL A 485 2.29 30.08 41.21
C VAL A 485 1.69 31.16 40.31
N ALA A 486 2.37 31.51 39.21
CA ALA A 486 1.86 32.49 38.24
C ALA A 486 0.57 32.04 37.54
N ALA A 487 0.41 30.73 37.32
CA ALA A 487 -0.81 30.13 36.77
C ALA A 487 -1.95 30.00 37.80
N GLY A 488 -1.74 30.40 39.06
CA GLY A 488 -2.72 30.24 40.13
C GLY A 488 -2.96 28.78 40.54
N GLU A 489 -2.10 27.83 40.14
CA GLU A 489 -2.21 26.44 40.57
C GLU A 489 -1.72 26.27 42.02
N ILE A 490 -0.80 27.12 42.46
CA ILE A 490 -0.24 27.11 43.82
C ILE A 490 -0.46 28.47 44.47
N GLU A 491 -1.07 28.47 45.64
CA GLU A 491 -1.33 29.67 46.42
C GLU A 491 -0.52 29.67 47.72
N LYS A 492 0.01 30.85 48.09
CA LYS A 492 0.68 31.06 49.36
C LYS A 492 -0.37 31.25 50.46
N ILE A 493 -0.35 30.38 51.48
CA ILE A 493 -1.22 30.51 52.65
C ILE A 493 -0.68 31.65 53.52
N VAL A 494 -1.46 32.72 53.66
CA VAL A 494 -1.17 33.82 54.58
C VAL A 494 -1.51 33.36 55.99
N ASN A 495 -0.50 32.98 56.78
CA ASN A 495 -0.68 32.62 58.18
C ASN A 495 -0.54 33.87 59.06
N GLU A 496 -1.52 34.12 59.91
CA GLU A 496 -1.58 35.37 60.67
C GLU A 496 -0.62 35.46 61.86
N LYS A 497 0.01 34.38 62.37
CA LYS A 497 0.88 34.53 63.57
C LYS A 497 1.94 33.48 63.97
N GLN A 498 2.20 32.36 63.27
CA GLN A 498 2.99 31.28 63.92
C GLN A 498 4.05 30.49 63.13
N PHE A 499 4.35 30.78 61.86
CA PHE A 499 5.36 30.00 61.11
C PHE A 499 6.43 30.86 60.45
N TYR A 500 7.70 30.47 60.68
CA TYR A 500 8.88 31.16 60.15
C TYR A 500 9.02 31.06 58.60
N TYR A 501 8.39 30.06 57.99
CA TYR A 501 8.44 29.84 56.54
C TYR A 501 7.05 29.87 55.91
N PRO A 502 6.89 30.48 54.71
CA PRO A 502 5.61 30.49 54.01
C PRO A 502 5.20 29.08 53.59
N ARG A 503 3.92 28.78 53.78
CA ARG A 503 3.28 27.54 53.35
C ARG A 503 2.47 27.77 52.09
N TYR A 504 2.29 26.71 51.33
CA TYR A 504 1.59 26.75 50.05
C TYR A 504 0.56 25.64 49.98
N ARG A 505 -0.57 25.91 49.34
CA ARG A 505 -1.59 24.91 49.00
C ARG A 505 -1.74 24.80 47.50
N LEU A 506 -2.12 23.62 47.04
CA LEU A 506 -2.51 23.41 45.65
C LEU A 506 -3.97 23.85 45.52
N ILE A 507 -4.25 24.78 44.60
CA ILE A 507 -5.63 25.12 44.27
C ILE A 507 -6.14 23.98 43.39
N THR A 508 -7.00 23.14 43.97
CA THR A 508 -7.76 22.17 43.15
C THR A 508 -8.72 23.00 42.30
N PRO A 509 -8.65 22.94 40.96
CA PRO A 509 -9.61 23.67 40.13
C PRO A 509 -11.00 23.24 40.59
N SER A 510 -11.81 24.21 41.01
CA SER A 510 -13.15 23.93 41.52
C SER A 510 -13.89 23.08 40.50
N THR A 511 -14.58 22.04 40.94
CA THR A 511 -15.34 21.17 40.05
C THR A 511 -16.45 21.90 39.30
N ASP A 512 -16.74 23.15 39.68
CA ASP A 512 -17.76 23.99 39.06
C ASP A 512 -17.31 24.56 37.70
N GLU A 513 -16.02 24.84 37.48
CA GLU A 513 -15.50 25.20 36.14
C GLU A 513 -15.42 24.00 35.19
N LYS A 514 -15.40 22.77 35.73
CA LYS A 514 -15.50 21.56 34.90
C LYS A 514 -16.90 21.37 34.32
N LYS A 515 -17.96 21.97 34.85
CA LYS A 515 -19.29 21.85 34.22
C LYS A 515 -19.35 22.53 32.85
N GLU A 516 -18.73 23.70 32.68
CA GLU A 516 -18.68 24.35 31.37
C GLU A 516 -17.68 23.72 30.38
N ALA A 517 -16.58 23.12 30.86
CA ALA A 517 -15.65 22.38 29.99
C ALA A 517 -16.08 20.93 29.69
N SER A 518 -16.91 20.30 30.55
CA SER A 518 -17.34 18.90 30.41
C SER A 518 -18.59 18.71 29.55
N GLU A 519 -19.36 19.76 29.22
CA GLU A 519 -20.43 19.67 28.20
C GLU A 519 -19.91 19.50 26.77
N SER A 520 -18.58 19.49 26.57
CA SER A 520 -17.96 19.24 25.26
C SER A 520 -17.19 17.90 25.16
N THR A 521 -17.29 17.02 26.17
CA THR A 521 -16.75 15.66 26.06
C THR A 521 -17.90 14.65 25.96
N PRO A 522 -18.08 13.93 24.83
CA PRO A 522 -19.14 12.93 24.74
C PRO A 522 -18.85 11.79 25.72
N THR A 523 -19.77 11.59 26.65
CA THR A 523 -19.81 10.45 27.56
C THR A 523 -19.80 9.17 26.74
N ILE A 524 -18.65 8.49 26.69
CA ILE A 524 -18.58 7.11 26.18
C ILE A 524 -19.24 6.23 27.24
N GLU A 525 -20.56 6.03 27.08
CA GLU A 525 -21.28 4.93 27.72
C GLU A 525 -20.60 3.62 27.31
N LYS A 526 -19.91 3.00 28.27
CA LYS A 526 -19.51 1.60 28.16
C LYS A 526 -20.76 0.73 28.28
N ASN A 527 -21.50 0.59 27.18
CA ASN A 527 -22.51 -0.45 27.05
C ASN A 527 -21.81 -1.80 26.99
N ARG A 528 -21.76 -2.46 28.15
CA ARG A 528 -21.41 -3.86 28.30
C ARG A 528 -22.65 -4.66 27.88
N VAL A 529 -22.74 -4.98 26.59
CA VAL A 529 -23.73 -5.92 26.07
C VAL A 529 -23.39 -7.31 26.59
N SER A 530 -24.06 -7.72 27.67
CA SER A 530 -24.20 -9.13 28.03
C SER A 530 -25.20 -9.77 27.07
N GLY A 531 -24.70 -10.44 26.04
CA GLY A 531 -25.50 -11.31 25.18
C GLY A 531 -25.90 -12.60 25.93
N PRO A 532 -27.10 -13.14 25.66
CA PRO A 532 -27.61 -14.34 26.31
C PRO A 532 -26.87 -15.59 25.83
N VAL A 533 -26.60 -16.49 26.78
CA VAL A 533 -26.10 -17.84 26.52
C VAL A 533 -27.30 -18.71 26.15
N ASP A 534 -27.37 -19.14 24.90
CA ASP A 534 -28.36 -20.14 24.48
C ASP A 534 -27.96 -21.56 24.90
N PRO A 535 -28.95 -22.40 25.28
CA PRO A 535 -28.73 -23.72 25.84
C PRO A 535 -28.43 -24.76 24.75
N LYS A 536 -27.51 -25.68 25.09
CA LYS A 536 -27.22 -26.88 24.32
C LYS A 536 -28.48 -27.76 24.20
N SER A 537 -28.99 -27.92 22.98
CA SER A 537 -29.95 -28.97 22.64
C SER A 537 -29.20 -30.29 22.40
N SER A 538 -29.55 -31.27 23.23
CA SER A 538 -29.30 -32.69 23.05
C SER A 538 -30.12 -33.27 21.89
N THR A 539 -29.52 -34.10 21.04
CA THR A 539 -30.18 -35.27 20.44
C THR A 539 -29.15 -36.35 20.12
N ASP A 540 -29.48 -37.55 20.57
CA ASP A 540 -28.78 -38.82 20.44
C ASP A 540 -28.58 -39.29 18.98
N ALA A 541 -27.49 -40.04 18.73
CA ALA A 541 -27.57 -41.44 18.28
C ALA A 541 -26.17 -42.04 17.98
N LEU A 542 -25.84 -43.09 18.74
CA LEU A 542 -25.27 -44.38 18.31
C LEU A 542 -23.94 -44.43 17.51
N GLN A 543 -22.84 -44.87 18.14
CA GLN A 543 -22.37 -46.28 18.12
C GLN A 543 -20.87 -46.45 18.51
N ASN A 544 -20.64 -47.41 19.41
CA ASN A 544 -19.51 -48.35 19.53
C ASN A 544 -18.17 -47.94 20.21
N ALA A 545 -17.83 -48.78 21.21
CA ALA A 545 -16.69 -48.81 22.15
C ALA A 545 -15.36 -49.31 21.50
N PRO A 546 -14.25 -49.62 22.23
CA PRO A 546 -13.90 -49.37 23.63
C PRO A 546 -12.51 -48.71 23.84
N THR A 547 -12.36 -47.89 24.89
CA THR A 547 -11.03 -47.44 25.36
C THR A 547 -10.60 -48.20 26.60
N GLY A 548 -9.58 -49.05 26.42
CA GLY A 548 -8.76 -49.56 27.51
C GLY A 548 -7.48 -48.72 27.70
N ARG A 549 -6.95 -48.81 28.92
CA ARG A 549 -5.58 -48.49 29.38
C ARG A 549 -5.26 -47.06 29.83
N SER A 550 -5.33 -46.94 31.17
CA SER A 550 -4.16 -46.88 32.06
C SER A 550 -3.21 -45.68 31.96
N LYS A 551 -3.40 -44.82 32.97
CA LYS A 551 -2.47 -43.90 33.63
C LYS A 551 -0.98 -44.28 33.49
N ARG A 552 -0.16 -43.31 33.08
CA ARG A 552 1.21 -43.15 33.60
C ARG A 552 1.48 -41.67 33.89
N ASP A 553 1.62 -41.42 35.19
CA ASP A 553 2.34 -40.29 35.76
C ASP A 553 3.73 -40.15 35.13
N ARG A 554 4.06 -38.93 34.72
CA ARG A 554 5.44 -38.46 34.65
C ARG A 554 5.52 -37.05 35.20
N SER A 555 6.02 -37.00 36.42
CA SER A 555 6.54 -35.83 37.12
C SER A 555 7.64 -35.14 36.31
N ILE A 556 7.45 -33.86 36.01
CA ILE A 556 8.44 -32.99 35.38
C ILE A 556 9.30 -32.38 36.50
N ARG A 557 10.57 -32.80 36.58
CA ARG A 557 11.62 -32.10 37.34
C ARG A 557 12.12 -30.92 36.52
N VAL A 558 11.93 -29.71 37.03
CA VAL A 558 12.53 -28.48 36.51
C VAL A 558 13.98 -28.40 37.01
N VAL A 559 14.96 -28.55 36.12
CA VAL A 559 16.37 -28.27 36.40
C VAL A 559 16.71 -26.91 35.83
N HIS A 560 17.06 -25.96 36.71
CA HIS A 560 17.61 -24.65 36.35
C HIS A 560 19.06 -24.79 35.86
N ALA A 561 19.28 -24.62 34.56
CA ALA A 561 20.62 -24.47 34.00
C ALA A 561 20.99 -22.98 33.85
N ARG A 562 21.88 -22.51 34.74
CA ARG A 562 22.59 -21.22 34.61
C ARG A 562 23.57 -21.30 33.43
N LYS A 563 23.32 -20.55 32.35
CA LYS A 563 24.31 -20.27 31.30
C LYS A 563 25.00 -18.93 31.60
N LYS A 564 26.29 -19.00 31.94
CA LYS A 564 27.25 -17.87 31.84
C LYS A 564 27.67 -17.76 30.38
N SER A 565 27.50 -16.60 29.74
CA SER A 565 28.15 -16.27 28.47
C SER A 565 29.08 -15.07 28.66
N SER A 566 30.38 -15.32 28.55
CA SER A 566 31.39 -14.30 28.38
C SER A 566 31.43 -13.84 26.93
N SER A 567 31.27 -12.54 26.66
CA SER A 567 31.66 -11.94 25.39
C SER A 567 32.68 -10.83 25.66
N ARG A 568 33.96 -11.15 25.45
CA ARG A 568 34.99 -10.16 25.14
C ARG A 568 34.95 -9.97 23.62
N PHE A 569 34.54 -8.80 23.16
CA PHE A 569 34.80 -8.34 21.80
C PHE A 569 35.78 -7.18 21.87
N SER A 570 36.98 -7.43 21.36
CA SER A 570 38.04 -6.45 21.17
C SER A 570 37.61 -5.43 20.12
N ARG A 571 37.68 -4.14 20.46
CA ARG A 571 37.56 -3.03 19.49
C ARG A 571 38.75 -3.07 18.55
N LEU A 572 38.51 -3.39 17.27
CA LEU A 572 39.42 -3.03 16.19
C LEU A 572 39.01 -1.62 15.71
N VAL A 573 39.82 -0.61 16.02
CA VAL A 573 39.66 0.75 15.51
C VAL A 573 40.41 0.80 14.18
N LEU A 574 39.67 0.79 13.06
CA LEU A 574 40.19 1.07 11.73
C LEU A 574 40.19 2.58 11.52
N THR A 575 41.34 3.21 11.73
CA THR A 575 41.58 4.62 11.42
C THR A 575 41.84 4.73 9.92
N VAL A 576 40.86 5.19 9.14
CA VAL A 576 41.03 5.52 7.72
C VAL A 576 41.61 6.93 7.63
N HIS A 577 42.88 7.04 7.20
CA HIS A 577 43.47 8.32 6.79
C HIS A 577 42.95 8.69 5.39
N GLN A 578 42.01 9.63 5.32
CA GLN A 578 41.69 10.30 4.07
C GLN A 578 42.76 11.36 3.77
N ARG A 579 43.45 11.19 2.63
CA ARG A 579 44.29 12.24 2.05
C ARG A 579 43.39 13.28 1.35
N PRO A 580 43.68 14.59 1.47
CA PRO A 580 42.92 15.61 0.76
C PRO A 580 43.26 15.59 -0.73
N VAL A 581 42.24 15.40 -1.56
CA VAL A 581 42.32 15.60 -3.02
C VAL A 581 42.22 17.10 -3.28
N ARG A 582 43.25 17.66 -3.92
CA ARG A 582 43.26 19.05 -4.39
C ARG A 582 42.27 19.21 -5.54
N ALA A 583 41.36 20.17 -5.42
CA ALA A 583 40.49 20.61 -6.50
C ALA A 583 41.28 21.42 -7.56
N PRO A 584 40.96 21.29 -8.85
CA PRO A 584 41.52 22.15 -9.89
C PRO A 584 40.82 23.52 -9.88
N LEU A 585 41.61 24.58 -9.75
CA LEU A 585 41.23 25.97 -9.99
C LEU A 585 40.90 26.15 -11.48
N TRP A 586 39.61 26.32 -11.80
CA TRP A 586 39.19 26.89 -13.08
C TRP A 586 39.17 28.41 -12.97
N GLY A 587 40.07 29.06 -13.71
CA GLY A 587 40.16 30.50 -13.80
C GLY A 587 39.04 31.09 -14.65
N PHE A 588 38.31 32.05 -14.08
CA PHE A 588 37.41 32.93 -14.81
C PHE A 588 38.23 33.94 -15.62
N GLY A 589 38.18 33.84 -16.95
CA GLY A 589 38.60 34.91 -17.84
C GLY A 589 37.52 35.99 -17.93
N LYS A 590 37.88 37.21 -17.54
CA LYS A 590 37.17 38.46 -17.89
C LYS A 590 37.95 39.19 -18.99
N ASN A 591 37.20 39.96 -19.78
CA ASN A 591 37.59 40.98 -20.78
C ASN A 591 37.64 40.45 -22.23
N GLY A 592 37.08 41.13 -23.23
CA GLY A 592 36.47 42.45 -23.25
C GLY A 592 35.87 42.76 -24.63
N ARG A 593 35.05 43.81 -24.65
CA ARG A 593 34.47 44.46 -25.84
C ARG A 593 35.55 45.06 -26.73
N SER A 594 35.45 44.83 -28.04
CA SER A 594 35.49 45.80 -29.15
C SER A 594 35.38 45.03 -30.45
#